data_AF-A0A255SNT2-F1
#
_entry.id   AF-A0A255SNT2-F1
#
_cell.length_a   1.000
_cell.length_b   1.000
_cell.length_c   1.000
_cell.angle_alpha   90.00
_cell.angle_beta   90.00
_cell.angle_gamma   90.00
#
_symmetry.space_group_name_H-M   'P 1'
#
loop_
_entity.id
_entity.type
_entity.pdbx_description
1 polymer ?
#
loop_
_entity_poly.entity_id
_entity_poly.type
_entity_poly.pdbx_seq_one_letter_code
_entity_poly.pdbx_strand_id
1 'polypeptide(L)' 'MICEPNEKEGRKLLEEIMKGGNFGQYDERGKEFKNGGMIKHGLWKLKRVMRLVGSYPEEALWEPVFRVWHLGWRKVNG' A
#
# COMPACT_ATOMS: atom_id res chain seq x y z
N MET A 1 23.44 -14.15 -2.11
CA MET A 1 22.58 -13.00 -1.75
C MET A 1 23.18 -11.78 -2.43
N ILE A 2 22.38 -10.95 -3.13
CA ILE A 2 22.91 -9.86 -3.97
C ILE A 2 23.32 -8.64 -3.13
N CYS A 3 22.78 -8.50 -1.91
CA CYS A 3 23.17 -7.50 -0.91
C CYS A 3 23.00 -8.05 0.51
N GLU A 4 23.57 -7.38 1.51
CA GLU A 4 23.31 -7.72 2.91
C GLU A 4 21.88 -7.33 3.32
N PRO A 5 21.23 -8.12 4.19
CA PRO A 5 19.87 -7.84 4.63
C PRO A 5 19.83 -6.63 5.56
N ASN A 6 18.92 -5.71 5.30
CA ASN A 6 18.66 -4.57 6.18
C ASN A 6 17.60 -4.93 7.23
N GLU A 7 18.04 -5.38 8.41
CA GLU A 7 17.11 -5.81 9.47
C GLU A 7 16.16 -4.72 9.96
N LYS A 8 16.60 -3.46 9.97
CA LYS A 8 15.77 -2.34 10.42
C LYS A 8 14.55 -2.18 9.52
N GLU A 9 14.78 -2.19 8.21
CA GLU A 9 13.71 -2.09 7.22
C GLU A 9 12.86 -3.36 7.15
N GLY A 10 13.49 -4.54 7.35
CA GLY A 10 12.79 -5.80 7.47
C GLY A 10 11.81 -5.85 8.65
N ARG A 11 12.22 -5.39 9.85
CA ARG A 11 11.34 -5.28 11.02
C ARG A 11 10.19 -4.31 10.77
N LYS A 12 10.48 -3.14 10.20
CA LYS A 12 9.46 -2.14 9.86
C LYS A 12 8.40 -2.71 8.89
N LEU A 13 8.85 -3.40 7.85
CA LEU A 13 7.97 -4.03 6.87
C LEU A 13 7.12 -5.14 7.50
N LEU A 14 7.75 -6.00 8.31
CA LEU A 14 7.06 -7.08 9.02
C LEU A 14 5.98 -6.53 9.95
N GLU A 15 6.25 -5.45 10.69
CA GLU A 15 5.24 -4.80 11.52
C GLU A 15 4.05 -4.27 10.72
N GLU A 16 4.28 -3.66 9.55
CA GLU A 16 3.19 -3.20 8.69
C GLU A 16 2.37 -4.38 8.13
N ILE A 17 3.00 -5.50 7.79
CA ILE A 17 2.31 -6.73 7.37
C ILE A 17 1.48 -7.33 8.50
N MET A 18 2.04 -7.44 9.71
CA MET A 18 1.34 -7.98 10.87
C MET A 18 0.13 -7.12 11.28
N LYS A 19 0.25 -5.80 11.17
CA LYS A 19 -0.84 -4.86 11.48
C LYS A 19 -1.89 -4.77 10.36
N GLY A 20 -1.47 -4.78 9.11
CA GLY A 20 -2.36 -4.57 7.96
C GLY A 20 -2.98 -5.84 7.40
N GLY A 21 -2.29 -6.96 7.52
CA GLY A 21 -2.57 -8.20 6.81
C GLY A 21 -2.62 -8.02 5.29
N ASN A 22 -3.22 -8.98 4.59
CA ASN A 22 -3.22 -8.99 3.13
C ASN A 22 -3.88 -7.72 2.55
N PHE A 23 -3.14 -6.92 1.79
CA PHE A 23 -3.59 -5.64 1.22
C PHE A 23 -4.29 -4.69 2.22
N GLY A 24 -3.92 -4.71 3.50
CA GLY A 24 -4.55 -3.87 4.52
C GLY A 24 -5.98 -4.32 4.88
N GLN A 25 -6.37 -5.56 4.56
CA GLN A 25 -7.69 -6.11 4.85
C GLN A 25 -8.02 -6.09 6.34
N TYR A 26 -7.02 -6.30 7.21
CA TYR A 26 -7.18 -6.31 8.65
C TYR A 26 -6.68 -5.02 9.32
N ASP A 27 -6.18 -4.05 8.54
CA ASP A 27 -5.76 -2.77 9.10
C ASP A 27 -6.97 -2.01 9.66
N GLU A 28 -6.96 -1.79 10.97
CA GLU A 28 -7.98 -1.04 11.70
C GLU A 28 -7.69 0.47 11.72
N ARG A 29 -6.48 0.88 11.32
CA ARG A 29 -6.08 2.30 11.31
C ARG A 29 -6.84 3.03 10.20
N GLY A 30 -7.71 3.96 10.59
CA GLY A 30 -8.53 4.72 9.64
C GLY A 30 -9.68 3.90 9.04
N LYS A 31 -10.25 2.95 9.80
CA LYS A 31 -11.42 2.14 9.43
C LYS A 31 -12.59 2.99 8.89
N GLU A 32 -12.80 4.18 9.44
CA GLU A 32 -13.79 5.16 8.97
C GLU A 32 -13.52 5.65 7.54
N PHE A 33 -12.26 5.83 7.16
CA PHE A 33 -11.88 6.20 5.79
C PHE A 33 -11.93 5.00 4.85
N LYS A 34 -11.55 3.81 5.33
CA LYS A 34 -11.65 2.56 4.57
C LYS A 34 -13.10 2.22 4.21
N ASN A 35 -14.03 2.48 5.12
CA ASN A 35 -15.48 2.25 4.94
C ASN A 35 -16.22 3.47 4.40
N GLY A 36 -15.59 4.64 4.39
CA GLY A 36 -16.07 5.78 3.63
C GLY A 36 -16.01 5.46 2.14
N GLY A 37 -16.99 5.93 1.36
CA GLY A 37 -17.14 5.61 -0.07
C GLY A 37 -15.87 5.83 -0.93
N MET A 38 -15.97 5.58 -2.23
CA MET A 38 -14.83 5.40 -3.15
C MET A 38 -13.64 6.36 -2.96
N ILE A 39 -13.91 7.66 -2.76
CA ILE A 39 -12.87 8.69 -2.52
C ILE A 39 -12.14 8.48 -1.20
N LYS A 40 -12.87 8.29 -0.08
CA LYS A 40 -12.28 8.08 1.25
C LYS A 40 -11.48 6.76 1.27
N HIS A 41 -12.00 5.72 0.62
CA HIS A 41 -11.30 4.46 0.45
C HIS A 41 -10.00 4.60 -0.38
N GLY A 42 -10.03 5.42 -1.42
CA GLY A 42 -8.85 5.78 -2.21
C GLY A 42 -7.79 6.53 -1.40
N LEU A 43 -8.20 7.52 -0.62
CA LEU A 43 -7.32 8.26 0.29
C LEU A 43 -6.72 7.37 1.38
N TRP A 44 -7.51 6.45 1.94
CA TRP A 44 -7.02 5.46 2.91
C TRP A 44 -5.91 4.59 2.32
N LYS A 45 -6.12 4.10 1.08
CA LYS A 45 -5.12 3.36 0.31
C LYS A 45 -3.84 4.19 0.10
N LEU A 46 -3.97 5.44 -0.34
CA LEU A 46 -2.82 6.31 -0.59
C LEU A 46 -2.04 6.60 0.70
N LYS A 47 -2.75 6.89 1.80
CA LYS A 47 -2.15 7.12 3.12
C LYS A 47 -1.36 5.90 3.62
N ARG A 48 -1.81 4.67 3.31
CA ARG A 48 -1.07 3.45 3.64
C ARG A 48 0.25 3.40 2.88
N VAL A 49 0.21 3.61 1.57
CA VAL A 49 1.39 3.59 0.68
C VAL A 49 2.41 4.66 1.10
N MET A 50 1.93 5.86 1.46
CA MET A 50 2.80 6.96 1.94
C MET A 50 3.60 6.62 3.20
N ARG A 51 3.17 5.66 4.06
CA ARG A 51 3.98 5.23 5.22
C ARG A 51 5.24 4.48 4.81
N LEU A 52 5.21 3.86 3.63
CA LEU A 52 6.33 3.11 3.07
C LEU A 52 7.25 4.00 2.24
N VAL A 53 6.81 5.17 1.77
CA VAL A 53 7.58 6.05 0.85
C VAL A 53 8.97 6.43 1.38
N GLY A 54 9.13 6.57 2.69
CA GLY A 54 10.42 6.93 3.29
C GLY A 54 11.46 5.80 3.27
N SER A 55 11.01 4.54 3.15
CA SER A 55 11.87 3.35 3.14
C SER A 55 11.91 2.68 1.76
N TYR A 56 10.81 2.78 1.02
CA TYR A 56 10.52 2.10 -0.24
C TYR A 56 9.90 3.12 -1.21
N PRO A 57 10.64 4.18 -1.58
CA PRO A 57 10.09 5.26 -2.39
C PRO A 57 9.67 4.79 -3.79
N GLU A 58 10.45 3.91 -4.40
CA GLU A 58 10.20 3.42 -5.75
C GLU A 58 8.89 2.62 -5.81
N GLU A 59 8.72 1.67 -4.90
CA GLU A 59 7.52 0.85 -4.79
C GLU A 59 6.29 1.70 -4.43
N ALA A 60 6.46 2.63 -3.48
CA ALA A 60 5.37 3.49 -3.04
C ALA A 60 4.91 4.48 -4.13
N LEU A 61 5.81 4.97 -4.98
CA LEU A 61 5.47 5.87 -6.09
C LEU A 61 4.87 5.12 -7.28
N TRP A 62 5.29 3.88 -7.53
CA TRP A 62 4.75 3.07 -8.62
C TRP A 62 3.36 2.48 -8.30
N GLU A 63 3.03 2.23 -7.03
CA GLU A 63 1.75 1.62 -6.65
C GLU A 63 0.51 2.44 -7.10
N PRO A 64 0.46 3.78 -6.94
CA PRO A 64 -0.62 4.61 -7.51
C PRO A 64 -0.69 4.57 -9.03
N VAL A 65 0.46 4.65 -9.71
CA VAL A 65 0.54 4.65 -11.18
C VAL A 65 0.02 3.33 -11.74
N PHE A 66 0.51 2.21 -11.21
CA PHE A 66 0.06 0.87 -11.57
C PHE A 66 -1.45 0.71 -11.35
N ARG A 67 -2.00 1.25 -10.26
CA ARG A 67 -3.41 1.10 -9.94
C ARG A 67 -4.32 1.85 -10.91
N VAL A 68 -3.91 3.04 -11.36
CA VAL A 68 -4.63 3.82 -12.38
C VAL A 68 -4.53 3.12 -13.74
N TRP A 69 -3.33 2.69 -14.11
CA TRP A 69 -3.12 1.92 -15.34
C TRP A 69 -3.97 0.64 -15.37
N HIS A 70 -3.92 -0.15 -14.29
CA HIS A 70 -4.68 -1.39 -14.16
C HIS A 70 -6.19 -1.16 -14.15
N LEU A 71 -6.65 -0.03 -13.60
CA LEU A 71 -8.05 0.38 -13.70
C LEU A 71 -8.45 0.65 -15.16
N GLY A 72 -7.60 1.35 -15.92
CA GLY A 72 -7.80 1.57 -17.36
C GLY A 72 -7.81 0.25 -18.13
N TRP A 73 -6.85 -0.63 -17.86
CA TRP A 73 -6.75 -1.94 -18.49
C TRP A 73 -8.01 -2.79 -18.26
N ARG A 74 -8.55 -2.83 -17.04
CA ARG A 74 -9.81 -3.53 -16.72
C ARG A 74 -11.03 -2.94 -17.42
N LYS A 75 -11.04 -1.65 -17.75
CA LYS A 75 -12.15 -1.06 -18.52
C LYS A 75 -12.14 -1.46 -19.99
N VAL A 76 -10.97 -1.81 -20.53
CA VAL A 76 -10.80 -2.18 -21.93
C VAL A 76 -10.91 -3.69 -22.15
N ASN A 77 -10.46 -4.50 -21.19
CA ASN A 77 -10.33 -5.96 -21.32
C ASN A 77 -11.20 -6.76 -20.34
N GLY A 78 -12.01 -6.09 -19.52
CA GLY A 78 -12.86 -6.71 -18.49
C GLY A 78 -14.34 -6.51 -18.77
#